data_AF-A0A9Y1BRR6-F1
#
_entry.id   AF-A0A9Y1BRR6-F1
#
_cell.length_a   1.000
_cell.length_b   1.000
_cell.length_c   1.000
_cell.angle_alpha   90.00
_cell.angle_beta   90.00
_cell.angle_gamma   90.00
#
_symmetry.space_group_name_H-M   'P 1'
#
loop_
_entity.id
_entity.type
_entity.pdbx_description
1 polymer ?
#
loop_
_entity_poly.entity_id
_entity_poly.type
_entity_poly.pdbx_seq_one_letter_code
_entity_poly.pdbx_strand_id
1 'polypeptide(L)'
;MSFDIKSILEHSDIQEQKRTLKNINQYFYTNYKGIGKIKVFEQEFEYFSDFHKFWEKNHKKILNPTIHEEKCESVADVLHDLFVKYGKNIFLELYDTLDLTKEEICKVRLFTANQDFRGSRNFSEFAEIYRSDPSVFDIKFILEEPQTFLAKLQLQGLSQSDKRLRYAQITAEFLYSNGLEPFDLFSYANEDYLEIRKLLTELKGSGFGNKKTDMFLRDMRQLNVWPQGKNYDKIDVASDVNTIRVALRTGILKTDIPLISSFLDIFCYQYVLLDKMNAKAWRRVWEIWKDKYPTETIESPCQMDYLIYKIIGKELCKEKLSFFKCDSEGHTFFWHSSRNSTCQVCYEEKRERKRASLIFKDLPCKYQEGEIYVSRNRRIQEKLPELRECPFTKICNSKDPNFVKLQPPKSISILGRTGWTTAMTRKEEGGGGLMS
;
A
#
# COMPACT_ATOMS: atom_id res chain seq x y z
N MET A 1 4.85 -8.98 36.64
CA MET A 1 3.84 -10.07 36.51
C MET A 1 3.35 -10.08 35.07
N SER A 2 3.58 -11.16 34.32
CA SER A 2 2.93 -11.32 33.02
C SER A 2 1.48 -11.77 33.26
N PHE A 3 0.53 -10.92 32.89
CA PHE A 3 -0.89 -11.28 32.93
C PHE A 3 -1.22 -12.07 31.64
N ASP A 4 -1.31 -13.39 31.74
CA ASP A 4 -1.71 -14.25 30.62
C ASP A 4 -3.19 -14.64 30.75
N ILE A 5 -4.02 -14.08 29.86
CA ILE A 5 -5.46 -14.36 29.81
C ILE A 5 -5.71 -15.85 29.58
N LYS A 6 -4.89 -16.52 28.76
CA LYS A 6 -5.07 -17.95 28.48
C LYS A 6 -4.88 -18.77 29.75
N SER A 7 -3.76 -18.54 30.46
CA SER A 7 -3.49 -19.21 31.73
C SER A 7 -4.64 -19.02 32.73
N ILE A 8 -5.18 -17.80 32.86
CA ILE A 8 -6.31 -17.53 33.76
C ILE A 8 -7.53 -18.36 33.35
N LEU A 9 -7.90 -18.34 32.07
CA LEU A 9 -9.09 -19.04 31.59
C LEU A 9 -8.98 -20.57 31.67
N GLU A 10 -7.79 -21.13 31.53
CA GLU A 10 -7.58 -22.59 31.53
C GLU A 10 -7.37 -23.19 32.93
N HIS A 11 -6.90 -22.40 33.90
CA HIS A 11 -6.46 -22.91 35.21
C HIS A 11 -7.20 -22.33 36.42
N SER A 12 -8.11 -21.38 36.23
CA SER A 12 -8.95 -20.83 37.31
C SER A 12 -10.29 -21.54 37.46
N ASP A 13 -10.98 -21.29 38.57
CA ASP A 13 -12.33 -21.81 38.78
C ASP A 13 -13.37 -21.14 37.84
N ILE A 14 -14.53 -21.79 37.70
CA ILE A 14 -15.57 -21.35 36.77
C ILE A 14 -16.10 -19.93 37.06
N GLN A 15 -16.04 -19.44 38.30
CA GLN A 15 -16.48 -18.08 38.65
C GLN A 15 -15.46 -17.05 38.21
N GLU A 16 -14.17 -17.33 38.39
CA GLU A 16 -13.08 -16.48 37.89
C GLU A 16 -13.06 -16.43 36.36
N GLN A 17 -13.27 -17.56 35.68
CA GLN A 17 -13.43 -17.63 34.23
C GLN A 17 -14.58 -16.74 33.74
N LYS A 18 -15.77 -16.88 34.35
CA LYS A 18 -16.95 -16.07 34.03
C LYS A 18 -16.69 -14.57 34.22
N ARG A 19 -16.06 -14.20 35.34
CA ARG A 19 -15.71 -12.81 35.64
C ARG A 19 -14.72 -12.25 34.61
N THR A 20 -13.70 -13.04 34.24
CA THR A 20 -12.69 -12.66 33.25
C THR A 20 -13.32 -12.42 31.88
N LEU A 21 -14.15 -13.35 31.39
CA LEU A 21 -14.86 -13.20 30.12
C LEU A 21 -15.80 -11.99 30.13
N LYS A 22 -16.54 -11.77 31.22
CA LYS A 22 -17.39 -10.58 31.38
C LYS A 22 -16.59 -9.28 31.25
N ASN A 23 -15.45 -9.19 31.93
CA ASN A 23 -14.60 -8.00 31.91
C ASN A 23 -13.98 -7.74 30.54
N ILE A 24 -13.48 -8.78 29.87
CA ILE A 24 -12.96 -8.69 28.50
C ILE A 24 -14.06 -8.17 27.56
N ASN A 25 -15.24 -8.79 27.62
CA ASN A 25 -16.36 -8.37 26.78
C ASN A 25 -16.75 -6.91 27.04
N GLN A 26 -16.86 -6.52 28.32
CA GLN A 26 -17.23 -5.16 28.70
C GLN A 26 -16.22 -4.13 28.19
N TYR A 27 -14.92 -4.42 28.29
CA TYR A 27 -13.88 -3.47 27.92
C TYR A 27 -13.68 -3.33 26.41
N PHE A 28 -13.70 -4.46 25.67
CA PHE A 28 -13.40 -4.46 24.24
C PHE A 28 -14.64 -4.30 23.35
N TYR A 29 -15.79 -4.83 23.75
CA TYR A 29 -16.91 -5.09 22.83
C TYR A 29 -18.26 -4.51 23.24
N THR A 30 -18.33 -3.71 24.31
CA THR A 30 -19.59 -3.06 24.71
C THR A 30 -19.46 -1.55 24.91
N ASN A 31 -20.55 -0.83 24.64
CA ASN A 31 -20.69 0.60 24.93
C ASN A 31 -21.80 0.86 25.98
N TYR A 32 -21.93 2.12 26.40
CA TYR A 32 -22.95 2.55 27.35
C TYR A 32 -23.28 4.03 27.14
N LYS A 33 -24.46 4.46 27.61
CA LYS A 33 -24.88 5.86 27.51
C LYS A 33 -23.87 6.75 28.25
N GLY A 34 -23.31 7.74 27.55
CA GLY A 34 -22.33 8.67 28.14
C GLY A 34 -20.87 8.20 28.07
N ILE A 35 -20.54 7.14 27.34
CA ILE A 35 -19.15 6.69 27.13
C ILE A 35 -18.25 7.79 26.52
N GLY A 36 -18.87 8.70 25.78
CA GLY A 36 -18.24 9.79 25.04
C GLY A 36 -18.36 9.58 23.54
N LYS A 37 -17.82 10.53 22.80
CA LYS A 37 -17.88 10.54 21.34
C LYS A 37 -16.52 10.80 20.71
N ILE A 38 -16.39 10.41 19.45
CA ILE A 38 -15.22 10.55 18.60
C ILE A 38 -15.65 11.20 17.28
N LYS A 39 -14.85 12.14 16.78
CA LYS A 39 -15.09 12.78 15.49
C LYS A 39 -14.22 12.14 14.41
N VAL A 40 -14.84 11.54 13.40
CA VAL A 40 -14.18 10.85 12.29
C VAL A 40 -14.75 11.39 10.97
N PHE A 41 -13.90 11.97 10.12
CA PHE A 41 -14.29 12.59 8.83
C PHE A 41 -15.52 13.51 8.95
N GLU A 42 -15.46 14.45 9.90
CA GLU A 42 -16.51 15.44 10.18
C GLU A 42 -17.81 14.91 10.80
N GLN A 43 -17.97 13.59 10.91
CA GLN A 43 -19.08 12.95 11.59
C GLN A 43 -18.71 12.58 13.02
N GLU A 44 -19.70 12.56 13.91
CA GLU A 44 -19.51 12.25 15.32
C GLU A 44 -20.14 10.88 15.63
N PHE A 45 -19.36 9.99 16.24
CA PHE A 45 -19.78 8.64 16.63
C PHE A 45 -19.65 8.48 18.14
N GLU A 46 -20.51 7.65 18.75
CA GLU A 46 -20.21 7.13 20.09
C GLU A 46 -18.99 6.20 20.01
N TYR A 47 -18.21 6.13 21.08
CA TYR A 47 -17.17 5.11 21.16
C TYR A 47 -17.78 3.71 21.13
N PHE A 48 -17.13 2.80 20.40
CA PHE A 48 -17.53 1.40 20.34
C PHE A 48 -17.34 0.68 21.69
N SER A 49 -16.27 1.02 22.42
CA SER A 49 -16.02 0.51 23.77
C SER A 49 -14.99 1.33 24.53
N ASP A 50 -14.81 1.04 25.82
CA ASP A 50 -13.81 1.69 26.69
C ASP A 50 -12.38 1.49 26.15
N PHE A 51 -12.10 0.34 25.51
CA PHE A 51 -10.85 0.11 24.79
C PHE A 51 -10.58 1.19 23.73
N HIS A 52 -11.57 1.56 22.93
CA HIS A 52 -11.36 2.51 21.82
C HIS A 52 -11.02 3.91 22.33
N LYS A 53 -11.61 4.33 23.45
CA LYS A 53 -11.26 5.58 24.15
C LYS A 53 -9.85 5.53 24.72
N PHE A 54 -9.45 4.38 25.26
CA PHE A 54 -8.08 4.15 25.72
C PHE A 54 -7.10 4.16 24.53
N TRP A 55 -7.43 3.48 23.45
CA TRP A 55 -6.58 3.31 22.28
C TRP A 55 -6.32 4.64 21.56
N GLU A 56 -7.35 5.46 21.35
CA GLU A 56 -7.21 6.82 20.83
C GLU A 56 -6.13 7.62 21.57
N LYS A 57 -6.12 7.54 22.91
CA LYS A 57 -5.19 8.29 23.76
C LYS A 57 -3.79 7.69 23.82
N ASN A 58 -3.67 6.37 23.71
CA ASN A 58 -2.44 5.65 24.08
C ASN A 58 -1.73 4.93 22.93
N HIS A 59 -2.37 4.71 21.78
CA HIS A 59 -1.80 3.94 20.67
C HIS A 59 -0.37 4.37 20.28
N LYS A 60 -0.09 5.68 20.25
CA LYS A 60 1.25 6.20 19.91
C LYS A 60 2.32 5.77 20.92
N LYS A 61 1.99 5.80 22.22
CA LYS A 61 2.90 5.43 23.30
C LYS A 61 3.08 3.91 23.40
N ILE A 62 2.02 3.16 23.14
CA ILE A 62 2.04 1.69 23.19
C ILE A 62 2.80 1.11 21.99
N LEU A 63 2.51 1.61 20.79
CA LEU A 63 3.17 1.14 19.57
C LEU A 63 4.59 1.70 19.46
N ASN A 64 4.81 2.92 19.94
CA ASN A 64 6.10 3.63 19.94
C ASN A 64 6.92 3.39 18.65
N PRO A 65 6.38 3.76 17.48
CA PRO A 65 7.05 3.48 16.22
C PRO A 65 8.39 4.23 16.15
N THR A 66 9.47 3.50 15.89
CA THR A 66 10.83 4.04 15.80
C THR A 66 11.45 3.73 14.44
N ILE A 67 12.32 4.63 13.98
CA ILE A 67 13.11 4.45 12.76
C ILE A 67 14.50 3.96 13.19
N HIS A 68 14.95 2.85 12.61
CA HIS A 68 16.20 2.21 13.02
C HIS A 68 17.34 2.56 12.07
N GLU A 69 18.25 3.40 12.54
CA GLU A 69 19.32 4.02 11.74
C GLU A 69 20.19 3.01 10.99
N GLU A 70 20.77 2.03 11.68
CA GLU A 70 21.65 1.02 11.06
C GLU A 70 20.93 0.15 10.02
N LYS A 71 19.62 -0.09 10.22
CA LYS A 71 18.81 -0.84 9.24
C LYS A 71 18.50 0.06 8.05
N CYS A 72 18.27 1.35 8.25
CA CYS A 72 18.12 2.31 7.16
C CYS A 72 19.40 2.37 6.32
N GLU A 73 20.57 2.42 6.95
CA GLU A 73 21.86 2.37 6.24
C GLU A 73 22.04 1.06 5.47
N SER A 74 21.77 -0.09 6.10
CA SER A 74 21.84 -1.40 5.42
C SER A 74 20.93 -1.46 4.18
N VAL A 75 19.73 -0.89 4.27
CA VAL A 75 18.81 -0.81 3.13
C VAL A 75 19.34 0.16 2.08
N ALA A 76 19.89 1.30 2.47
CA ALA A 76 20.50 2.28 1.57
C ALA A 76 21.64 1.65 0.74
N ASP A 77 22.53 0.89 1.38
CA ASP A 77 23.62 0.19 0.70
C ASP A 77 23.09 -0.82 -0.33
N VAL A 78 22.05 -1.61 0.01
CA VAL A 78 21.45 -2.54 -0.96
C VAL A 78 20.78 -1.80 -2.12
N LEU A 79 20.14 -0.66 -1.89
CA LEU A 79 19.54 0.14 -2.96
C LEU A 79 20.61 0.75 -3.88
N HIS A 80 21.73 1.19 -3.31
CA HIS A 80 22.90 1.62 -4.06
C HIS A 80 23.48 0.49 -4.92
N ASP A 81 23.70 -0.71 -4.36
CA ASP A 81 24.19 -1.87 -5.13
C ASP A 81 23.28 -2.19 -6.33
N LEU A 82 21.96 -2.15 -6.13
CA LEU A 82 20.99 -2.34 -7.21
C LEU A 82 21.07 -1.22 -8.26
N PHE A 83 21.26 0.03 -7.82
CA PHE A 83 21.43 1.17 -8.72
C PHE A 83 22.70 1.03 -9.57
N VAL A 84 23.84 0.69 -8.95
CA VAL A 84 25.11 0.50 -9.67
C VAL A 84 24.99 -0.65 -10.67
N LYS A 85 24.35 -1.76 -10.26
CA LYS A 85 24.24 -2.96 -11.10
C LYS A 85 23.27 -2.79 -12.28
N TYR A 86 22.10 -2.18 -12.05
CA TYR A 86 21.00 -2.18 -13.03
C TYR A 86 20.65 -0.78 -13.56
N GLY A 87 21.26 0.26 -13.01
CA GLY A 87 20.99 1.66 -13.35
C GLY A 87 19.68 2.19 -12.73
N LYS A 88 19.46 3.50 -12.90
CA LYS A 88 18.31 4.21 -12.34
C LYS A 88 16.94 3.69 -12.78
N ASN A 89 16.86 3.01 -13.93
CA ASN A 89 15.59 2.60 -14.54
C ASN A 89 14.81 1.56 -13.74
N ILE A 90 15.43 0.89 -12.77
CA ILE A 90 14.74 -0.05 -11.87
C ILE A 90 13.82 0.65 -10.87
N PHE A 91 14.07 1.94 -10.62
CA PHE A 91 13.28 2.81 -9.74
C PHE A 91 12.17 3.54 -10.50
N LEU A 92 12.21 3.53 -11.83
CA LEU A 92 11.25 4.25 -12.66
C LEU A 92 10.15 3.31 -13.14
N GLU A 93 8.90 3.78 -13.03
CA GLU A 93 7.80 3.13 -13.73
C GLU A 93 7.92 3.45 -15.22
N LEU A 94 7.98 2.42 -16.07
CA LEU A 94 7.95 2.62 -17.52
C LEU A 94 6.48 2.63 -17.93
N TYR A 95 5.97 3.83 -18.22
CA TYR A 95 4.67 3.97 -18.85
C TYR A 95 4.82 3.81 -20.35
N ASP A 96 3.96 3.01 -20.95
CA ASP A 96 3.75 3.03 -22.38
C ASP A 96 2.87 4.24 -22.70
N THR A 97 3.50 5.31 -23.20
CA THR A 97 2.85 6.59 -23.46
C THR A 97 2.22 6.68 -24.84
N LEU A 98 2.36 5.65 -25.70
CA LEU A 98 1.83 5.63 -27.06
C LEU A 98 2.21 6.88 -27.88
N ASP A 99 3.44 7.36 -27.69
CA ASP A 99 4.02 8.54 -28.35
C ASP A 99 3.28 9.87 -28.10
N LEU A 100 2.46 9.95 -27.04
CA LEU A 100 1.83 11.21 -26.62
C LEU A 100 2.89 12.27 -26.24
N THR A 101 2.56 13.54 -26.51
CA THR A 101 3.38 14.69 -26.10
C THR A 101 3.36 14.87 -24.57
N LYS A 102 4.25 15.71 -24.04
CA LYS A 102 4.33 15.95 -22.59
C LYS A 102 3.05 16.58 -22.06
N GLU A 103 2.48 17.51 -22.82
CA GLU A 103 1.24 18.22 -22.55
C GLU A 103 0.05 17.24 -22.51
N GLU A 104 -0.01 16.33 -23.48
CA GLU A 104 -1.03 15.29 -23.56
C GLU A 104 -0.92 14.29 -22.40
N ILE A 105 0.30 13.84 -22.09
CA ILE A 105 0.55 12.97 -20.93
C ILE A 105 0.10 13.65 -19.64
N CYS A 106 0.44 14.92 -19.44
CA CYS A 106 0.04 15.70 -18.27
C CYS A 106 -1.49 15.76 -18.14
N LYS A 107 -2.17 16.07 -19.24
CA LYS A 107 -3.63 16.15 -19.32
C LYS A 107 -4.29 14.83 -18.96
N VAL A 108 -3.87 13.74 -19.58
CA VAL A 108 -4.42 12.40 -19.29
C VAL A 108 -4.11 11.98 -17.85
N ARG A 109 -2.88 12.18 -17.36
CA ARG A 109 -2.50 11.80 -15.99
C ARG A 109 -3.22 12.60 -14.92
N LEU A 110 -3.42 13.91 -15.09
CA LEU A 110 -4.07 14.74 -14.07
C LEU A 110 -5.50 14.25 -13.79
N PHE A 111 -6.28 14.01 -14.85
CA PHE A 111 -7.69 13.58 -14.71
C PHE A 111 -7.87 12.07 -14.45
N THR A 112 -6.81 11.27 -14.52
CA THR A 112 -6.86 9.84 -14.19
C THR A 112 -6.20 9.52 -12.84
N ALA A 113 -5.14 10.21 -12.42
CA ALA A 113 -4.40 9.92 -11.20
C ALA A 113 -5.24 10.10 -9.92
N ASN A 114 -6.18 11.04 -9.93
CA ASN A 114 -7.12 11.25 -8.83
C ASN A 114 -8.29 10.24 -8.81
N GLN A 115 -8.49 9.48 -9.89
CA GLN A 115 -9.60 8.53 -10.01
C GLN A 115 -9.28 7.20 -9.32
N ASP A 116 -10.30 6.58 -8.77
CA ASP A 116 -10.19 5.25 -8.15
C ASP A 116 -10.67 4.16 -9.12
N PHE A 117 -9.78 3.64 -9.95
CA PHE A 117 -10.10 2.53 -10.84
C PHE A 117 -10.20 1.24 -10.01
N ARG A 118 -11.37 0.60 -9.96
CA ARG A 118 -11.50 -0.72 -9.33
C ARG A 118 -10.81 -1.75 -10.21
N GLY A 119 -9.50 -1.87 -10.06
CA GLY A 119 -8.62 -2.61 -10.96
C GLY A 119 -7.47 -1.71 -11.42
N SER A 120 -6.26 -2.26 -11.52
CA SER A 120 -5.12 -1.53 -12.05
C SER A 120 -5.27 -1.43 -13.58
N ARG A 121 -5.70 -0.27 -14.09
CA ARG A 121 -5.58 0.07 -15.51
C ARG A 121 -4.19 0.63 -15.78
N ASN A 122 -3.61 0.27 -16.91
CA ASN A 122 -2.35 0.83 -17.37
C ASN A 122 -2.58 2.21 -17.99
N PHE A 123 -1.54 3.06 -17.99
CA PHE A 123 -1.64 4.37 -18.63
C PHE A 123 -1.96 4.27 -20.13
N SER A 124 -1.40 3.28 -20.82
CA SER A 124 -1.66 3.04 -22.25
C SER A 124 -3.15 2.90 -22.57
N GLU A 125 -3.94 2.31 -21.68
CA GLU A 125 -5.40 2.21 -21.88
C GLU A 125 -6.09 3.58 -21.89
N PHE A 126 -5.59 4.56 -21.14
CA PHE A 126 -6.11 5.93 -21.17
C PHE A 126 -5.52 6.73 -22.33
N ALA A 127 -4.26 6.48 -22.68
CA ALA A 127 -3.63 7.07 -23.84
C ALA A 127 -4.34 6.65 -25.15
N GLU A 128 -4.80 5.40 -25.27
CA GLU A 128 -5.62 4.95 -26.42
C GLU A 128 -6.95 5.71 -26.50
N ILE A 129 -7.61 5.95 -25.37
CA ILE A 129 -8.85 6.74 -25.32
C ILE A 129 -8.56 8.16 -25.83
N TYR A 130 -7.48 8.78 -25.36
CA TYR A 130 -7.07 10.11 -25.79
C TYR A 130 -6.73 10.15 -27.29
N ARG A 131 -5.96 9.18 -27.81
CA ARG A 131 -5.61 9.11 -29.25
C ARG A 131 -6.83 8.94 -30.14
N SER A 132 -7.85 8.22 -29.66
CA SER A 132 -9.11 8.01 -30.37
C SER A 132 -9.99 9.27 -30.37
N ASP A 133 -10.08 9.95 -29.22
CA ASP A 133 -10.88 11.16 -29.05
C ASP A 133 -10.24 12.10 -28.00
N PRO A 134 -9.40 13.06 -28.42
CA PRO A 134 -8.76 14.00 -27.51
C PRO A 134 -9.75 14.85 -26.72
N SER A 135 -10.94 15.12 -27.30
CA SER A 135 -11.95 16.00 -26.71
C SER A 135 -12.51 15.48 -25.38
N VAL A 136 -12.35 14.18 -25.11
CA VAL A 136 -12.73 13.56 -23.83
C VAL A 136 -12.03 14.22 -22.66
N PHE A 137 -10.82 14.72 -22.85
CA PHE A 137 -10.02 15.34 -21.79
C PHE A 137 -10.03 16.88 -21.83
N ASP A 138 -10.89 17.48 -22.64
CA ASP A 138 -11.03 18.93 -22.66
C ASP A 138 -11.71 19.43 -21.39
N ILE A 139 -11.15 20.50 -20.81
CA ILE A 139 -11.64 21.07 -19.55
C ILE A 139 -13.13 21.43 -19.65
N LYS A 140 -13.54 22.09 -20.75
CA LYS A 140 -14.95 22.44 -20.97
C LYS A 140 -15.86 21.22 -21.08
N PHE A 141 -15.41 20.19 -21.80
CA PHE A 141 -16.17 18.94 -21.92
C PHE A 141 -16.35 18.26 -20.56
N ILE A 142 -15.30 18.22 -19.72
CA ILE A 142 -15.39 17.63 -18.37
C ILE A 142 -16.35 18.44 -17.47
N LEU A 143 -16.41 19.76 -17.62
CA LEU A 143 -17.33 20.62 -16.87
C LEU A 143 -18.79 20.44 -17.30
N GLU A 144 -19.04 20.42 -18.61
CA GLU A 144 -20.38 20.33 -19.19
C GLU A 144 -20.95 18.91 -19.11
N GLU A 145 -20.12 17.89 -19.36
CA GLU A 145 -20.51 16.51 -19.57
C GLU A 145 -19.71 15.51 -18.70
N PRO A 146 -19.64 15.69 -17.37
CA PRO A 146 -18.81 14.87 -16.48
C PRO A 146 -19.24 13.39 -16.45
N GLN A 147 -20.53 13.08 -16.60
CA GLN A 147 -20.98 11.68 -16.66
C GLN A 147 -20.49 11.00 -17.93
N THR A 148 -20.55 11.70 -19.05
CA THR A 148 -20.08 11.22 -20.34
C THR A 148 -18.56 11.02 -20.32
N PHE A 149 -17.81 11.94 -19.69
CA PHE A 149 -16.37 11.76 -19.44
C PHE A 149 -16.07 10.42 -18.73
N LEU A 150 -16.69 10.15 -17.58
CA LEU A 150 -16.45 8.90 -16.86
C LEU A 150 -16.92 7.66 -17.64
N ALA A 151 -18.02 7.77 -18.38
CA ALA A 151 -18.52 6.70 -19.24
C ALA A 151 -17.50 6.34 -20.33
N LYS A 152 -16.92 7.34 -21.00
CA LYS A 152 -15.88 7.15 -22.02
C LYS A 152 -14.58 6.58 -21.44
N LEU A 153 -14.27 6.88 -20.18
CA LEU A 153 -13.21 6.18 -19.43
C LEU A 153 -13.53 4.73 -19.05
N GLN A 154 -14.67 4.19 -19.53
CA GLN A 154 -15.14 2.82 -19.26
C GLN A 154 -15.29 2.53 -17.75
N LEU A 155 -15.74 3.52 -16.99
CA LEU A 155 -15.94 3.42 -15.54
C LEU A 155 -17.34 2.92 -15.12
N GLN A 156 -18.15 2.41 -16.06
CA GLN A 156 -19.55 2.07 -15.80
C GLN A 156 -19.71 0.78 -14.97
N GLY A 157 -20.70 0.79 -14.06
CA GLY A 157 -21.13 -0.39 -13.29
C GLY A 157 -20.95 -0.34 -11.76
N LEU A 158 -20.65 0.82 -11.15
CA LEU A 158 -20.31 0.88 -9.72
C LEU A 158 -20.98 2.06 -9.00
N SER A 159 -21.60 1.77 -7.85
CA SER A 159 -22.34 2.69 -6.95
C SER A 159 -21.56 3.87 -6.34
N GLN A 160 -20.38 4.20 -6.88
CA GLN A 160 -19.51 5.32 -6.48
C GLN A 160 -19.29 6.36 -7.59
N SER A 161 -20.13 6.36 -8.63
CA SER A 161 -20.08 7.33 -9.74
C SER A 161 -20.03 8.79 -9.25
N ASP A 162 -20.81 9.13 -8.22
CA ASP A 162 -20.99 10.51 -7.72
C ASP A 162 -19.68 11.21 -7.30
N LYS A 163 -18.85 10.56 -6.47
CA LYS A 163 -17.61 11.19 -5.98
C LYS A 163 -16.58 11.42 -7.09
N ARG A 164 -16.51 10.53 -8.07
CA ARG A 164 -15.54 10.61 -9.18
C ARG A 164 -15.88 11.72 -10.17
N LEU A 165 -17.18 11.96 -10.37
CA LEU A 165 -17.67 13.11 -11.15
C LEU A 165 -17.16 14.39 -10.51
N ARG A 166 -17.40 14.53 -9.20
CA ARG A 166 -16.95 15.68 -8.42
C ARG A 166 -15.43 15.87 -8.48
N TYR A 167 -14.65 14.78 -8.48
CA TYR A 167 -13.18 14.85 -8.57
C TYR A 167 -12.72 15.49 -9.89
N ALA A 168 -13.29 15.05 -11.00
CA ALA A 168 -12.97 15.57 -12.32
C ALA A 168 -13.45 17.03 -12.48
N GLN A 169 -14.70 17.31 -12.08
CA GLN A 169 -15.28 18.64 -12.15
C GLN A 169 -14.50 19.66 -11.34
N ILE A 170 -14.22 19.41 -10.05
CA ILE A 170 -13.48 20.37 -9.21
C ILE A 170 -12.08 20.67 -9.77
N THR A 171 -11.42 19.64 -10.32
CA THR A 171 -10.11 19.82 -10.97
C THR A 171 -10.24 20.68 -12.24
N ALA A 172 -11.26 20.42 -13.06
CA ALA A 172 -11.53 21.19 -14.27
C ALA A 172 -11.97 22.64 -13.97
N GLU A 173 -12.79 22.86 -12.95
CA GLU A 173 -13.26 24.18 -12.50
C GLU A 173 -12.08 25.03 -12.04
N PHE A 174 -11.15 24.43 -11.28
CA PHE A 174 -9.93 25.10 -10.85
C PHE A 174 -9.09 25.56 -12.05
N LEU A 175 -8.84 24.66 -13.00
CA LEU A 175 -8.06 24.98 -14.20
C LEU A 175 -8.74 26.07 -15.04
N TYR A 176 -10.04 25.90 -15.30
CA TYR A 176 -10.83 26.85 -16.08
C TYR A 176 -10.84 28.25 -15.46
N SER A 177 -11.09 28.34 -14.16
CA SER A 177 -11.18 29.62 -13.44
C SER A 177 -9.85 30.38 -13.38
N ASN A 178 -8.73 29.68 -13.52
CA ASN A 178 -7.40 30.26 -13.55
C ASN A 178 -6.84 30.40 -14.98
N GLY A 179 -7.59 30.01 -16.01
CA GLY A 179 -7.14 30.05 -17.40
C GLY A 179 -5.94 29.13 -17.67
N LEU A 180 -5.87 27.98 -17.00
CA LEU A 180 -4.76 27.03 -17.06
C LEU A 180 -5.13 25.78 -17.85
N GLU A 181 -4.19 25.25 -18.62
CA GLU A 181 -4.17 23.84 -19.00
C GLU A 181 -3.39 23.01 -17.95
N PRO A 182 -3.60 21.68 -17.89
CA PRO A 182 -2.91 20.81 -16.94
C PRO A 182 -1.37 20.97 -16.92
N PHE A 183 -0.76 21.20 -18.09
CA PHE A 183 0.68 21.36 -18.22
C PHE A 183 1.19 22.67 -17.58
N ASP A 184 0.37 23.72 -17.59
CA ASP A 184 0.74 25.05 -17.10
C ASP A 184 0.91 25.10 -15.58
N LEU A 185 0.34 24.12 -14.85
CA LEU A 185 0.44 24.00 -13.40
C LEU A 185 1.88 24.12 -12.89
N PHE A 186 2.86 23.62 -13.64
CA PHE A 186 4.27 23.69 -13.25
C PHE A 186 4.78 25.13 -13.23
N SER A 187 4.51 25.90 -14.29
CA SER A 187 4.88 27.31 -14.36
C SER A 187 4.08 28.17 -13.37
N TYR A 188 2.78 27.90 -13.24
CA TYR A 188 1.88 28.58 -12.30
C TYR A 188 2.35 28.44 -10.84
N ALA A 189 2.94 27.29 -10.50
CA ALA A 189 3.50 27.02 -9.19
C ALA A 189 5.00 27.41 -9.05
N ASN A 190 5.50 28.31 -9.89
CA ASN A 190 6.90 28.78 -9.87
C ASN A 190 7.94 27.65 -9.95
N GLU A 191 7.61 26.60 -10.71
CA GLU A 191 8.44 25.41 -10.92
C GLU A 191 8.74 24.66 -9.62
N ASP A 192 7.86 24.79 -8.62
CA ASP A 192 8.00 24.21 -7.28
C ASP A 192 7.02 23.04 -7.07
N TYR A 193 7.57 21.85 -6.90
CA TYR A 193 6.79 20.64 -6.69
C TYR A 193 5.99 20.66 -5.39
N LEU A 194 6.44 21.36 -4.34
CA LEU A 194 5.68 21.50 -3.09
C LEU A 194 4.51 22.45 -3.23
N GLU A 195 4.63 23.51 -4.03
CA GLU A 195 3.51 24.42 -4.30
C GLU A 195 2.41 23.70 -5.10
N ILE A 196 2.77 22.90 -6.10
CA ILE A 196 1.79 22.05 -6.82
C ILE A 196 1.17 21.03 -5.86
N ARG A 197 1.97 20.40 -5.01
CA ARG A 197 1.49 19.43 -4.02
C ARG A 197 0.45 20.06 -3.10
N LYS A 198 0.75 21.25 -2.57
CA LYS A 198 -0.14 22.01 -1.70
C LYS A 198 -1.42 22.37 -2.43
N LEU A 199 -1.32 22.96 -3.62
CA LEU A 199 -2.46 23.32 -4.47
C LEU A 199 -3.41 22.13 -4.70
N LEU A 200 -2.89 20.98 -5.13
CA LEU A 200 -3.72 19.81 -5.42
C LEU A 200 -4.35 19.20 -4.15
N THR A 201 -3.62 19.15 -3.04
CA THR A 201 -4.11 18.58 -1.77
C THR A 201 -5.10 19.48 -1.03
N GLU A 202 -5.00 20.79 -1.20
CA GLU A 202 -5.94 21.78 -0.64
C GLU A 202 -7.23 21.89 -1.46
N LEU A 203 -7.23 21.40 -2.71
CA LEU A 203 -8.39 21.38 -3.59
C LEU A 203 -9.44 20.35 -3.10
N LYS A 204 -10.22 20.72 -2.09
CA LYS A 204 -11.17 19.85 -1.39
C LYS A 204 -12.17 19.22 -2.37
N GLY A 205 -12.19 17.89 -2.39
CA GLY A 205 -13.10 17.14 -3.26
C GLY A 205 -12.57 16.92 -4.67
N SER A 206 -11.32 17.25 -4.98
CA SER A 206 -10.65 16.88 -6.24
C SER A 206 -10.21 15.41 -6.31
N GLY A 207 -10.23 14.72 -5.18
CA GLY A 207 -9.70 13.35 -5.06
C GLY A 207 -8.18 13.27 -4.91
N PHE A 208 -7.45 14.39 -4.99
CA PHE A 208 -6.02 14.46 -4.72
C PHE A 208 -5.75 14.52 -3.21
N GLY A 209 -5.55 13.35 -2.60
CA GLY A 209 -4.90 13.26 -1.29
C GLY A 209 -3.38 13.20 -1.42
N ASN A 210 -2.65 13.26 -0.30
CA ASN A 210 -1.18 13.19 -0.25
C ASN A 210 -0.61 12.11 -1.18
N LYS A 211 -1.06 10.86 -1.01
CA LYS A 211 -0.59 9.72 -1.79
C LYS A 211 -0.74 9.90 -3.31
N LYS A 212 -1.94 10.29 -3.77
CA LYS A 212 -2.22 10.41 -5.21
C LYS A 212 -1.49 11.59 -5.82
N THR A 213 -1.32 12.66 -5.05
CA THR A 213 -0.55 13.84 -5.43
C THR A 213 0.93 13.49 -5.57
N ASP A 214 1.52 12.84 -4.57
CA ASP A 214 2.93 12.42 -4.60
C ASP A 214 3.20 11.47 -5.79
N MET A 215 2.28 10.55 -6.08
CA MET A 215 2.35 9.69 -7.27
C MET A 215 2.27 10.50 -8.57
N PHE A 216 1.33 11.43 -8.70
CA PHE A 216 1.20 12.29 -9.88
C PHE A 216 2.47 13.12 -10.13
N LEU A 217 2.97 13.81 -9.10
CA LEU A 217 4.19 14.63 -9.17
C LEU A 217 5.41 13.80 -9.55
N ARG A 218 5.54 12.60 -8.98
CA ARG A 218 6.57 11.65 -9.37
C ARG A 218 6.46 11.30 -10.85
N ASP A 219 5.27 10.93 -11.32
CA ASP A 219 5.07 10.53 -12.71
C ASP A 219 5.43 11.67 -13.68
N MET A 220 5.07 12.92 -13.35
CA MET A 220 5.42 14.10 -14.17
C MET A 220 6.92 14.30 -14.31
N ARG A 221 7.68 14.08 -13.21
CA ARG A 221 9.15 14.15 -13.26
C ARG A 221 9.75 12.94 -13.98
N GLN A 222 9.29 11.73 -13.69
CA GLN A 222 9.84 10.49 -14.26
C GLN A 222 9.64 10.40 -15.77
N LEU A 223 8.49 10.86 -16.27
CA LEU A 223 8.18 10.93 -17.70
C LEU A 223 8.81 12.14 -18.40
N ASN A 224 9.59 12.94 -17.67
CA ASN A 224 10.17 14.19 -18.16
C ASN A 224 9.11 15.14 -18.75
N VAL A 225 7.86 15.04 -18.30
CA VAL A 225 6.78 15.97 -18.63
C VAL A 225 7.14 17.33 -18.08
N TRP A 226 7.44 17.38 -16.79
CA TRP A 226 8.03 18.54 -16.15
C TRP A 226 9.53 18.30 -15.92
N PRO A 227 10.37 19.32 -16.22
CA PRO A 227 11.81 19.24 -16.01
C PRO A 227 12.16 19.24 -14.52
N GLN A 228 13.44 19.35 -14.20
CA GLN A 228 13.85 19.52 -12.82
C GLN A 228 13.29 20.85 -12.29
N GLY A 229 12.79 20.82 -11.06
CA GLY A 229 12.20 21.97 -10.39
C GLY A 229 12.60 22.03 -8.92
N LYS A 230 12.13 23.05 -8.21
CA LYS A 230 12.39 23.24 -6.78
C LYS A 230 11.68 22.16 -5.97
N ASN A 231 12.32 21.77 -4.86
CA ASN A 231 11.76 20.91 -3.82
C ASN A 231 11.24 19.53 -4.28
N TYR A 232 11.66 19.01 -5.44
CA TYR A 232 11.30 17.65 -5.86
C TYR A 232 11.81 16.58 -4.87
N ASP A 233 12.97 16.81 -4.26
CA ASP A 233 13.55 15.98 -3.19
C ASP A 233 12.70 15.93 -1.91
N LYS A 234 11.71 16.83 -1.79
CA LYS A 234 10.77 16.86 -0.68
C LYS A 234 9.54 15.97 -0.90
N ILE A 235 9.38 15.33 -2.06
CA ILE A 235 8.27 14.39 -2.30
C ILE A 235 8.62 13.00 -1.76
N ASP A 236 7.86 12.51 -0.79
CA ASP A 236 8.09 11.23 -0.10
C ASP A 236 7.68 9.99 -0.92
N VAL A 237 8.15 8.82 -0.49
CA VAL A 237 7.58 7.54 -0.94
C VAL A 237 6.10 7.49 -0.57
N ALA A 238 5.27 7.27 -1.58
CA ALA A 238 3.85 7.04 -1.40
C ALA A 238 3.61 5.86 -0.44
N SER A 239 3.03 6.15 0.71
CA SER A 239 2.79 5.11 1.71
C SER A 239 1.66 4.16 1.26
N ASP A 240 1.90 2.86 1.41
CA ASP A 240 1.01 1.79 1.01
C ASP A 240 1.22 0.56 1.91
N VAL A 241 0.22 -0.31 2.00
CA VAL A 241 0.33 -1.58 2.72
C VAL A 241 1.56 -2.40 2.30
N ASN A 242 1.97 -2.34 1.02
CA ASN A 242 3.16 -3.06 0.57
C ASN A 242 4.45 -2.36 1.02
N THR A 243 4.54 -1.03 0.99
CA THR A 243 5.74 -0.30 1.45
C THR A 243 5.89 -0.38 2.97
N ILE A 244 4.79 -0.30 3.73
CA ILE A 244 4.76 -0.54 5.19
C ILE A 244 5.21 -1.97 5.51
N ARG A 245 4.74 -2.98 4.77
CA ARG A 245 5.16 -4.37 4.99
C ARG A 245 6.68 -4.54 4.84
N VAL A 246 7.26 -3.94 3.79
CA VAL A 246 8.71 -3.98 3.57
C VAL A 246 9.43 -3.24 4.68
N ALA A 247 8.95 -2.06 5.10
CA ALA A 247 9.56 -1.29 6.17
C ALA A 247 9.60 -2.03 7.52
N LEU A 248 8.48 -2.69 7.88
CA LEU A 248 8.39 -3.49 9.11
C LEU A 248 9.32 -4.71 9.07
N ARG A 249 9.41 -5.41 7.94
CA ARG A 249 10.19 -6.66 7.84
C ARG A 249 11.69 -6.45 7.67
N THR A 250 12.08 -5.37 7.01
CA THR A 250 13.50 -4.92 6.99
C THR A 250 13.92 -4.37 8.34
N GLY A 251 12.96 -3.92 9.16
CA GLY A 251 13.20 -3.35 10.47
C GLY A 251 13.65 -1.90 10.42
N ILE A 252 13.55 -1.21 9.28
CA ILE A 252 13.73 0.25 9.21
C ILE A 252 12.63 0.98 9.99
N LEU A 253 11.47 0.35 10.14
CA LEU A 253 10.37 0.79 10.99
C LEU A 253 10.07 -0.32 11.99
N LYS A 254 10.17 -0.03 13.29
CA LYS A 254 9.86 -0.97 14.38
C LYS A 254 8.78 -0.38 15.28
N THR A 255 8.07 -1.25 15.97
CA THR A 255 7.13 -0.92 17.04
C THR A 255 7.46 -1.77 18.26
N ASP A 256 7.18 -1.27 19.46
CA ASP A 256 7.49 -1.97 20.71
C ASP A 256 6.70 -3.27 20.88
N ILE A 257 5.51 -3.33 20.28
CA ILE A 257 4.70 -4.54 20.14
C ILE A 257 4.28 -4.75 18.69
N PRO A 258 3.92 -5.98 18.28
CA PRO A 258 3.24 -6.21 17.02
C PRO A 258 1.96 -5.36 16.92
N LEU A 259 1.64 -4.93 15.70
CA LEU A 259 0.40 -4.19 15.44
C LEU A 259 -0.81 -5.02 15.86
N ILE A 260 -1.77 -4.37 16.50
CA ILE A 260 -2.99 -5.03 16.93
C ILE A 260 -3.90 -5.31 15.74
N SER A 261 -4.79 -6.29 15.90
CA SER A 261 -5.80 -6.60 14.91
C SER A 261 -6.58 -5.34 14.52
N SER A 262 -6.80 -5.12 13.23
CA SER A 262 -7.61 -4.00 12.74
C SER A 262 -9.04 -4.01 13.29
N PHE A 263 -9.55 -5.16 13.77
CA PHE A 263 -10.83 -5.27 14.49
C PHE A 263 -10.86 -4.47 15.80
N LEU A 264 -9.71 -4.21 16.40
CA LEU A 264 -9.56 -3.35 17.58
C LEU A 264 -9.30 -1.89 17.18
N ASP A 265 -8.72 -1.65 16.00
CA ASP A 265 -8.42 -0.31 15.48
C ASP A 265 -9.44 0.15 14.42
N ILE A 266 -10.74 0.05 14.74
CA ILE A 266 -11.82 0.37 13.78
C ILE A 266 -11.84 1.85 13.36
N PHE A 267 -11.18 2.72 14.13
CA PHE A 267 -11.01 4.14 13.83
C PHE A 267 -9.69 4.46 13.13
N CYS A 268 -8.90 3.44 12.75
CA CYS A 268 -7.69 3.55 11.95
C CYS A 268 -6.55 4.39 12.59
N TYR A 269 -6.48 4.46 13.92
CA TYR A 269 -5.43 5.22 14.61
C TYR A 269 -4.03 4.64 14.35
N GLN A 270 -3.91 3.32 14.42
CA GLN A 270 -2.65 2.65 14.12
C GLN A 270 -2.30 2.83 12.65
N TYR A 271 -3.29 2.75 11.76
CA TYR A 271 -3.08 2.92 10.33
C TYR A 271 -2.50 4.30 10.01
N VAL A 272 -3.12 5.38 10.51
CA VAL A 272 -2.65 6.76 10.28
C VAL A 272 -1.25 6.97 10.86
N LEU A 273 -0.96 6.40 12.03
CA LEU A 273 0.35 6.50 12.66
C LEU A 273 1.43 5.81 11.82
N LEU A 274 1.19 4.56 11.41
CA LEU A 274 2.15 3.77 10.66
C LEU A 274 2.35 4.31 9.24
N ASP A 275 1.30 4.87 8.62
CA ASP A 275 1.37 5.54 7.33
C ASP A 275 2.38 6.72 7.36
N LYS A 276 2.26 7.58 8.37
CA LYS A 276 3.19 8.70 8.58
C LYS A 276 4.62 8.23 8.87
N MET A 277 4.78 7.23 9.72
CA MET A 277 6.11 6.76 10.12
C MET A 277 6.82 5.98 9.01
N ASN A 278 6.07 5.28 8.16
CA ASN A 278 6.60 4.61 6.97
C ASN A 278 7.20 5.60 5.97
N ALA A 279 6.51 6.70 5.66
CA ALA A 279 7.06 7.75 4.80
C ALA A 279 8.39 8.30 5.36
N LYS A 280 8.45 8.57 6.66
CA LYS A 280 9.67 9.03 7.34
C LYS A 280 10.80 7.99 7.29
N ALA A 281 10.50 6.71 7.49
CA ALA A 281 11.51 5.65 7.46
C ALA A 281 12.16 5.54 6.07
N TRP A 282 11.37 5.57 5.01
CA TRP A 282 11.89 5.57 3.64
C TRP A 282 12.63 6.86 3.28
N ARG A 283 12.15 8.02 3.75
CA ARG A 283 12.93 9.26 3.62
C ARG A 283 14.31 9.11 4.25
N ARG A 284 14.39 8.56 5.46
CA ARG A 284 15.67 8.38 6.15
C ARG A 284 16.62 7.46 5.36
N VAL A 285 16.11 6.36 4.79
CA VAL A 285 16.88 5.50 3.88
C VAL A 285 17.47 6.31 2.72
N TRP A 286 16.66 7.14 2.07
CA TRP A 286 17.11 7.93 0.93
C TRP A 286 18.12 9.02 1.32
N GLU A 287 17.93 9.68 2.48
CA GLU A 287 18.89 10.66 3.00
C GLU A 287 20.26 10.02 3.21
N ILE A 288 20.30 8.86 3.89
CA ILE A 288 21.57 8.12 4.11
C ILE A 288 22.19 7.70 2.77
N TRP A 289 21.39 7.18 1.84
CA TRP A 289 21.86 6.82 0.51
C TRP A 289 22.48 8.02 -0.20
N LYS A 290 21.77 9.14 -0.26
CA LYS A 290 22.24 10.37 -0.92
C LYS A 290 23.50 10.93 -0.27
N ASP A 291 23.59 10.90 1.05
CA ASP A 291 24.75 11.40 1.77
C ASP A 291 25.98 10.51 1.54
N LYS A 292 25.81 9.18 1.51
CA LYS A 292 26.90 8.21 1.33
C LYS A 292 27.34 8.07 -0.13
N TYR A 293 26.40 8.18 -1.09
CA TYR A 293 26.63 7.97 -2.52
C TYR A 293 25.98 9.08 -3.37
N PRO A 294 26.46 10.34 -3.29
CA PRO A 294 25.78 11.51 -3.85
C PRO A 294 25.64 11.51 -5.37
N THR A 295 26.51 10.81 -6.11
CA THR A 295 26.47 10.70 -7.58
C THR A 295 25.75 9.44 -8.08
N GLU A 296 25.48 8.49 -7.19
CA GLU A 296 24.94 7.15 -7.50
C GLU A 296 23.64 6.92 -6.73
N THR A 297 22.77 7.93 -6.82
CA THR A 297 21.48 7.96 -6.13
C THR A 297 20.38 8.51 -7.03
N ILE A 298 19.15 8.40 -6.55
CA ILE A 298 17.95 8.96 -7.17
C ILE A 298 17.68 10.38 -6.65
N GLU A 299 17.01 11.20 -7.44
CA GLU A 299 16.80 12.63 -7.15
C GLU A 299 15.87 12.88 -5.96
N SER A 300 14.93 11.95 -5.71
CA SER A 300 13.89 12.11 -4.69
C SER A 300 13.47 10.75 -4.11
N PRO A 301 13.11 10.68 -2.82
CA PRO A 301 12.68 9.43 -2.21
C PRO A 301 11.46 8.83 -2.92
N CYS A 302 10.54 9.64 -3.47
CA CYS A 302 9.36 9.14 -4.18
C CYS A 302 9.68 8.20 -5.35
N GLN A 303 10.89 8.28 -5.92
CA GLN A 303 11.32 7.38 -7.00
C GLN A 303 11.60 5.95 -6.50
N MET A 304 11.82 5.72 -5.21
CA MET A 304 11.94 4.35 -4.68
C MET A 304 10.62 3.58 -4.75
N ASP A 305 9.48 4.29 -4.81
CA ASP A 305 8.15 3.69 -4.66
C ASP A 305 7.95 2.52 -5.63
N TYR A 306 8.29 2.65 -6.91
CA TYR A 306 8.08 1.57 -7.89
C TYR A 306 8.78 0.28 -7.48
N LEU A 307 10.08 0.35 -7.15
CA LEU A 307 10.87 -0.83 -6.77
C LEU A 307 10.34 -1.43 -5.46
N ILE A 308 10.13 -0.59 -4.43
CA ILE A 308 9.68 -1.05 -3.11
C ILE A 308 8.26 -1.59 -3.15
N TYR A 309 7.33 -0.93 -3.84
CA TYR A 309 5.92 -1.34 -3.91
C TYR A 309 5.70 -2.48 -4.90
N LYS A 310 6.10 -2.34 -6.17
CA LYS A 310 5.76 -3.30 -7.23
C LYS A 310 6.65 -4.54 -7.25
N ILE A 311 7.96 -4.37 -7.10
CA ILE A 311 8.89 -5.50 -7.22
C ILE A 311 9.04 -6.18 -5.86
N ILE A 312 9.52 -5.45 -4.86
CA ILE A 312 9.81 -6.02 -3.55
C ILE A 312 8.50 -6.33 -2.81
N GLY A 313 7.63 -5.35 -2.62
CA GLY A 313 6.44 -5.46 -1.78
C GLY A 313 5.35 -6.38 -2.32
N LYS A 314 5.15 -6.43 -3.65
CA LYS A 314 4.10 -7.22 -4.30
C LYS A 314 4.55 -8.60 -4.76
N GLU A 315 5.77 -8.74 -5.28
CA GLU A 315 6.25 -10.01 -5.82
C GLU A 315 7.13 -10.76 -4.81
N LEU A 316 8.09 -10.11 -4.15
CA LEU A 316 9.04 -10.80 -3.26
C LEU A 316 8.59 -10.91 -1.79
N CYS A 317 7.84 -9.94 -1.29
CA CYS A 317 7.45 -9.80 0.11
C CYS A 317 6.03 -10.38 0.38
N LYS A 318 5.56 -11.29 -0.48
CA LYS A 318 4.28 -12.01 -0.36
C LYS A 318 4.47 -13.51 -0.50
N GLU A 319 3.50 -14.26 0.01
CA GLU A 319 3.49 -15.71 -0.02
C GLU A 319 3.17 -16.21 -1.44
N LYS A 320 4.23 -16.32 -2.24
CA LYS A 320 4.16 -16.57 -3.69
C LYS A 320 4.83 -17.87 -4.09
N LEU A 321 5.79 -18.34 -3.30
CA LEU A 321 6.39 -19.66 -3.47
C LEU A 321 5.39 -20.70 -2.98
N SER A 322 5.08 -21.67 -3.83
CA SER A 322 4.05 -22.68 -3.57
C SER A 322 4.71 -24.02 -3.29
N PHE A 323 4.34 -24.68 -2.19
CA PHE A 323 4.84 -26.01 -1.83
C PHE A 323 3.78 -27.08 -2.12
N PHE A 324 4.19 -28.13 -2.84
CA PHE A 324 3.30 -29.18 -3.33
C PHE A 324 3.72 -30.56 -2.80
N LYS A 325 2.73 -31.46 -2.72
CA LYS A 325 2.93 -32.89 -2.49
C LYS A 325 2.30 -33.70 -3.63
N CYS A 326 3.00 -34.72 -4.11
CA CYS A 326 2.46 -35.68 -5.06
C CYS A 326 1.43 -36.58 -4.39
N ASP A 327 0.30 -36.79 -5.05
CA ASP A 327 -0.81 -37.57 -4.50
C ASP A 327 -0.52 -39.08 -4.47
N SER A 328 0.33 -39.57 -5.39
CA SER A 328 0.60 -41.01 -5.55
C SER A 328 1.92 -41.46 -4.93
N GLU A 329 3.00 -40.69 -5.10
CA GLU A 329 4.36 -41.10 -4.74
C GLU A 329 4.92 -40.35 -3.53
N GLY A 330 4.14 -39.44 -2.94
CA GLY A 330 4.55 -38.69 -1.74
C GLY A 330 5.68 -37.66 -1.94
N HIS A 331 6.25 -37.52 -3.13
CA HIS A 331 7.25 -36.48 -3.47
C HIS A 331 6.78 -35.09 -3.07
N THR A 332 7.71 -34.25 -2.63
CA THR A 332 7.43 -32.84 -2.32
C THR A 332 8.35 -31.93 -3.10
N PHE A 333 7.85 -30.76 -3.49
CA PHE A 333 8.63 -29.80 -4.27
C PHE A 333 8.04 -28.39 -4.18
N PHE A 334 8.88 -27.39 -4.43
CA PHE A 334 8.48 -26.00 -4.58
C PHE A 334 8.20 -25.63 -6.04
N TRP A 335 7.30 -24.68 -6.25
CA TRP A 335 7.00 -24.15 -7.57
C TRP A 335 6.63 -22.67 -7.54
N HIS A 336 6.93 -21.98 -8.64
CA HIS A 336 6.67 -20.55 -8.83
C HIS A 336 5.19 -20.14 -8.93
N SER A 337 4.27 -21.11 -9.09
CA SER A 337 2.84 -20.83 -9.28
C SER A 337 1.97 -21.86 -8.59
N SER A 338 0.88 -21.38 -7.98
CA SER A 338 -0.10 -22.26 -7.33
C SER A 338 -1.05 -22.96 -8.30
N ARG A 339 -0.91 -22.68 -9.60
CA ARG A 339 -1.71 -23.33 -10.66
C ARG A 339 -1.12 -24.65 -11.12
N ASN A 340 0.04 -25.04 -10.60
CA ASN A 340 0.62 -26.33 -10.91
C ASN A 340 -0.27 -27.46 -10.40
N SER A 341 -0.56 -28.44 -11.25
CA SER A 341 -1.35 -29.64 -10.93
C SER A 341 -0.56 -30.93 -11.14
N THR A 342 0.67 -30.83 -11.67
CA THR A 342 1.52 -31.97 -12.02
C THR A 342 2.71 -32.07 -11.07
N CYS A 343 3.01 -33.27 -10.60
CA CYS A 343 4.22 -33.55 -9.84
C CYS A 343 5.45 -33.34 -10.74
N GLN A 344 6.26 -32.34 -10.42
CA GLN A 344 7.43 -31.99 -11.23
C GLN A 344 8.53 -33.05 -11.10
N VAL A 345 8.67 -33.70 -9.93
CA VAL A 345 9.62 -34.80 -9.70
C VAL A 345 9.29 -36.01 -10.59
N CYS A 346 8.03 -36.50 -10.55
CA CYS A 346 7.63 -37.65 -11.39
C CYS A 346 7.74 -37.34 -12.90
N TYR A 347 7.45 -36.09 -13.28
CA TYR A 347 7.54 -35.67 -14.67
C TYR A 347 8.98 -35.54 -15.15
N GLU A 348 9.91 -35.14 -14.29
CA GLU A 348 11.32 -35.04 -14.62
C GLU A 348 12.00 -36.40 -14.69
N GLU A 349 11.74 -37.28 -13.72
CA GLU A 349 12.34 -38.62 -13.63
C GLU A 349 11.77 -39.62 -14.63
N LYS A 350 10.44 -39.64 -14.80
CA LYS A 350 9.73 -40.71 -15.51
C LYS A 350 8.89 -40.22 -16.70
N ARG A 351 8.82 -38.90 -16.92
CA ARG A 351 7.88 -38.27 -17.88
C ARG A 351 6.41 -38.58 -17.61
N GLU A 352 6.08 -38.99 -16.39
CA GLU A 352 4.72 -39.31 -15.96
C GLU A 352 4.02 -38.08 -15.37
N ARG A 353 2.82 -37.78 -15.87
CA ARG A 353 2.00 -36.69 -15.33
C ARG A 353 1.15 -37.18 -14.15
N LYS A 354 1.78 -37.27 -12.97
CA LYS A 354 1.08 -37.55 -11.71
C LYS A 354 0.51 -36.27 -11.10
N ARG A 355 -0.64 -36.38 -10.42
CA ARG A 355 -1.28 -35.24 -9.76
C ARG A 355 -0.45 -34.77 -8.55
N ALA A 356 -0.43 -33.46 -8.33
CA ALA A 356 0.14 -32.85 -7.14
C ALA A 356 -0.84 -31.84 -6.54
N SER A 357 -0.88 -31.81 -5.20
CA SER A 357 -1.76 -30.95 -4.42
C SER A 357 -0.95 -29.87 -3.70
N LEU A 358 -1.46 -28.64 -3.73
CA LEU A 358 -0.88 -27.51 -3.01
C LEU A 358 -1.06 -27.71 -1.51
N ILE A 359 0.03 -27.63 -0.74
CA ILE A 359 -0.02 -27.75 0.71
C ILE A 359 -0.04 -26.36 1.35
N PHE A 360 0.91 -25.49 1.00
CA PHE A 360 0.96 -24.12 1.52
C PHE A 360 1.69 -23.18 0.56
N LYS A 361 1.64 -21.88 0.88
CA LYS A 361 2.45 -20.84 0.26
C LYS A 361 3.28 -20.14 1.31
N ASP A 362 4.47 -19.70 0.93
CA ASP A 362 5.29 -18.87 1.80
C ASP A 362 6.15 -17.88 0.99
N LEU A 363 6.92 -17.05 1.68
CA LEU A 363 7.81 -16.08 1.05
C LEU A 363 8.93 -16.80 0.27
N PRO A 364 9.23 -16.37 -0.97
CA PRO A 364 10.35 -16.93 -1.72
C PRO A 364 11.68 -16.89 -0.97
N CYS A 365 12.00 -15.79 -0.29
CA CYS A 365 13.27 -15.58 0.39
C CYS A 365 13.48 -16.36 1.70
N LYS A 366 12.53 -17.24 2.06
CA LYS A 366 12.67 -18.15 3.21
C LYS A 366 13.33 -19.48 2.85
N TYR A 367 13.35 -19.84 1.57
CA TYR A 367 13.78 -21.15 1.09
C TYR A 367 14.82 -20.96 -0.02
N GLN A 368 15.74 -21.91 -0.17
CA GLN A 368 16.73 -21.88 -1.24
C GLN A 368 16.04 -22.01 -2.61
N GLU A 369 14.99 -22.82 -2.69
CA GLU A 369 14.14 -23.05 -3.86
C GLU A 369 13.31 -21.83 -4.25
N GLY A 370 13.33 -20.77 -3.43
CA GLY A 370 12.76 -19.46 -3.75
C GLY A 370 13.25 -18.90 -5.08
N GLU A 371 14.46 -19.26 -5.49
CA GLU A 371 15.03 -18.89 -6.79
C GLU A 371 14.11 -19.27 -7.96
N ILE A 372 13.41 -20.41 -7.89
CA ILE A 372 12.50 -20.85 -8.95
C ILE A 372 11.40 -19.80 -9.18
N TYR A 373 10.92 -19.16 -8.11
CA TYR A 373 9.94 -18.09 -8.23
C TYR A 373 10.57 -16.82 -8.80
N VAL A 374 11.73 -16.41 -8.28
CA VAL A 374 12.38 -15.14 -8.68
C VAL A 374 12.80 -15.18 -10.15
N SER A 375 13.43 -16.28 -10.57
CA SER A 375 13.94 -16.49 -11.95
C SER A 375 12.83 -16.63 -13.00
N ARG A 376 11.66 -17.16 -12.63
CA ARG A 376 10.53 -17.33 -13.56
C ARG A 376 9.51 -16.20 -13.50
N ASN A 377 9.64 -15.25 -12.58
CA ASN A 377 8.73 -14.12 -12.50
C ASN A 377 9.14 -13.05 -13.51
N ARG A 378 8.38 -12.96 -14.61
CA ARG A 378 8.59 -11.98 -15.69
C ARG A 378 8.77 -10.54 -15.18
N ARG A 379 7.94 -10.07 -14.24
CA ARG A 379 8.01 -8.69 -13.73
C ARG A 379 9.31 -8.40 -12.98
N ILE A 380 9.83 -9.40 -12.26
CA ILE A 380 11.10 -9.28 -11.58
C ILE A 380 12.21 -9.25 -12.63
N GLN A 381 12.25 -10.23 -13.53
CA GLN A 381 13.35 -10.36 -14.50
C GLN A 381 13.39 -9.23 -15.55
N GLU A 382 12.25 -8.63 -15.91
CA GLU A 382 12.20 -7.45 -16.78
C GLU A 382 12.90 -6.23 -16.18
N LYS A 383 12.92 -6.10 -14.85
CA LYS A 383 13.52 -4.95 -14.14
C LYS A 383 14.84 -5.28 -13.48
N LEU A 384 15.01 -6.49 -12.99
CA LEU A 384 16.17 -7.00 -12.28
C LEU A 384 16.60 -8.31 -12.94
N PRO A 385 17.17 -8.24 -14.15
CA PRO A 385 17.63 -9.43 -14.85
C PRO A 385 18.65 -10.18 -13.99
N GLU A 386 18.59 -11.51 -14.06
CA GLU A 386 19.49 -12.43 -13.34
C GLU A 386 19.36 -12.39 -11.81
N LEU A 387 18.41 -11.63 -11.25
CA LEU A 387 18.14 -11.66 -9.83
C LEU A 387 17.66 -13.07 -9.43
N ARG A 388 18.32 -13.67 -8.44
CA ARG A 388 18.00 -15.01 -7.93
C ARG A 388 17.29 -15.02 -6.59
N GLU A 389 17.44 -13.95 -5.81
CA GLU A 389 16.89 -13.86 -4.46
C GLU A 389 16.44 -12.42 -4.15
N CYS A 390 15.57 -12.24 -3.15
CA CYS A 390 15.21 -10.92 -2.66
C CYS A 390 16.45 -10.14 -2.19
N PRO A 391 16.66 -8.89 -2.62
CA PRO A 391 17.82 -8.08 -2.20
C PRO A 391 17.89 -7.87 -0.69
N PHE A 392 16.76 -7.89 0.01
CA PHE A 392 16.68 -7.65 1.45
C PHE A 392 16.73 -8.91 2.31
N THR A 393 17.00 -10.09 1.75
CA THR A 393 17.04 -11.37 2.50
C THR A 393 17.96 -11.29 3.71
N LYS A 394 19.17 -10.72 3.53
CA LYS A 394 20.16 -10.56 4.61
C LYS A 394 19.75 -9.54 5.66
N ILE A 395 19.08 -8.46 5.26
CA ILE A 395 18.65 -7.40 6.20
C ILE A 395 17.51 -7.90 7.09
N CYS A 396 16.54 -8.59 6.49
CA CYS A 396 15.38 -9.16 7.16
C CYS A 396 15.72 -10.42 7.97
N ASN A 397 16.88 -11.04 7.71
CA ASN A 397 17.20 -12.40 8.17
C ASN A 397 16.07 -13.40 7.88
N SER A 398 15.50 -13.36 6.66
CA SER A 398 14.25 -14.10 6.40
C SER A 398 14.39 -15.62 6.47
N LYS A 399 15.60 -16.17 6.36
CA LYS A 399 15.88 -17.60 6.52
C LYS A 399 16.02 -18.04 7.98
N ASP A 400 16.09 -17.09 8.92
CA ASP A 400 16.13 -17.39 10.35
C ASP A 400 14.79 -18.01 10.80
N PRO A 401 14.79 -19.11 11.57
CA PRO A 401 13.57 -19.71 12.12
C PRO A 401 12.71 -18.74 12.95
N ASN A 402 13.31 -17.71 13.55
CA ASN A 402 12.65 -16.69 14.36
C ASN A 402 12.14 -15.50 13.53
N PHE A 403 12.29 -15.52 12.19
CA PHE A 403 11.80 -14.45 11.34
C PHE A 403 10.28 -14.31 11.44
N VAL A 404 9.82 -13.14 11.86
CA VAL A 404 8.40 -12.81 11.99
C VAL A 404 7.89 -12.11 10.72
N LYS A 405 6.85 -12.69 10.10
CA LYS A 405 6.16 -12.10 8.94
C LYS A 405 5.25 -10.93 9.33
N LEU A 406 5.82 -9.86 9.91
CA LEU A 406 5.07 -8.66 10.29
C LEU A 406 4.21 -8.16 9.13
N GLN A 407 2.99 -7.73 9.45
CA GLN A 407 1.99 -7.28 8.50
C GLN A 407 1.60 -5.82 8.77
N PRO A 408 1.31 -5.05 7.70
CA PRO A 408 0.80 -3.70 7.83
C PRO A 408 -0.63 -3.72 8.43
N PRO A 409 -1.09 -2.61 9.03
CA PRO A 409 -2.46 -2.52 9.47
C PRO A 409 -3.41 -2.45 8.26
N LYS A 410 -4.59 -3.06 8.38
CA LYS A 410 -5.67 -2.91 7.39
C LYS A 410 -6.60 -1.76 7.81
N SER A 411 -6.95 -0.90 6.86
CA SER A 411 -7.97 0.14 7.10
C SER A 411 -9.36 -0.47 6.99
N ILE A 412 -9.99 -0.79 8.12
CA ILE A 412 -11.37 -1.32 8.19
C ILE A 412 -12.35 -0.34 8.83
N SER A 413 -12.16 0.96 8.54
CA SER A 413 -12.92 2.10 9.08
C SER A 413 -14.37 1.79 9.43
N ILE A 414 -14.85 2.31 10.57
CA ILE A 414 -16.26 2.26 11.00
C ILE A 414 -17.25 2.73 9.91
N LEU A 415 -16.82 3.63 9.02
CA LEU A 415 -17.58 4.15 7.87
C LEU A 415 -17.53 3.26 6.62
N GLY A 416 -16.76 2.17 6.68
CA GLY A 416 -16.62 1.19 5.60
C GLY A 416 -17.87 0.32 5.44
N ARG A 417 -17.81 -0.59 4.46
CA ARG A 417 -18.91 -1.50 4.09
C ARG A 417 -19.27 -2.57 5.14
N THR A 418 -18.67 -2.53 6.32
CA THR A 418 -18.57 -3.67 7.26
C THR A 418 -19.60 -3.67 8.39
N GLY A 419 -20.66 -2.87 8.31
CA GLY A 419 -21.79 -2.97 9.25
C GLY A 419 -21.43 -2.76 10.73
N TRP A 420 -20.34 -2.03 11.03
CA TRP A 420 -19.83 -1.88 12.40
C TRP A 420 -20.84 -1.31 13.39
N THR A 421 -21.80 -0.53 12.91
CA THR A 421 -22.86 0.03 13.73
C THR A 421 -23.80 -1.04 14.30
N THR A 422 -24.02 -2.16 13.60
CA THR A 422 -24.84 -3.29 14.10
C THR A 422 -24.05 -4.21 15.02
N ALA A 423 -22.72 -4.10 15.03
CA ALA A 423 -21.86 -4.84 15.96
C ALA A 423 -21.78 -4.21 17.35
N MET A 424 -22.32 -2.99 17.54
CA MET A 424 -22.35 -2.34 18.84
C MET A 424 -23.35 -3.02 19.78
N THR A 425 -22.89 -3.43 20.95
CA THR A 425 -23.74 -3.99 22.02
C THR A 425 -23.66 -3.10 23.24
N ARG A 426 -24.81 -2.76 23.84
CA ARG A 426 -24.85 -2.04 25.12
C ARG A 426 -24.42 -2.98 26.26
N LYS A 427 -23.79 -2.43 27.29
CA LYS A 427 -23.48 -3.16 28.52
C LYS A 427 -24.74 -3.87 29.01
N GLU A 428 -24.60 -5.17 29.33
CA GLU A 428 -25.64 -6.04 29.90
C GLU A 428 -26.78 -6.47 28.95
N GLU A 429 -26.87 -5.93 27.72
CA GLU A 429 -27.91 -6.34 26.75
C GLU A 429 -27.53 -7.58 25.92
N GLY A 430 -26.22 -7.83 25.72
CA GLY A 430 -25.72 -8.98 24.96
C GLY A 430 -26.11 -8.98 23.47
N GLY A 431 -25.57 -9.94 22.69
CA GLY A 431 -26.13 -10.29 21.37
C GLY A 431 -25.87 -9.36 20.16
N GLY A 432 -24.71 -8.72 20.03
CA GLY A 432 -24.32 -8.02 18.78
C GLY A 432 -23.44 -8.83 17.85
N GLY A 433 -23.27 -8.36 16.61
CA GLY A 433 -22.41 -9.00 15.62
C GLY A 433 -22.16 -8.17 14.36
N LEU A 434 -21.02 -8.41 13.72
CA LEU A 434 -20.75 -7.90 12.38
C LEU A 434 -21.58 -8.71 11.39
N MET A 435 -22.59 -8.08 10.78
CA MET A 435 -23.34 -8.67 9.68
C MET A 435 -22.54 -8.45 8.39
N SER A 436 -22.30 -9.53 7.64
CA SER A 436 -21.51 -9.54 6.39
C SER A 436 -22.23 -8.91 5.22
#